data_AF-A0AAN7Y0L3-F1
#
_entry.id   AF-A0AAN7Y0L3-F1
#
_cell.length_a   1.000
_cell.length_b   1.000
_cell.length_c   1.000
_cell.angle_alpha   90.00
_cell.angle_beta   90.00
_cell.angle_gamma   90.00
#
_symmetry.space_group_name_H-M   'P 1'
#
loop_
_entity.id
_entity.type
_entity.pdbx_description
1 polymer ?
#
loop_
_entity_poly.entity_id
_entity_poly.type
_entity_poly.pdbx_seq_one_letter_code
_entity_poly.pdbx_strand_id
1 'polypeptide(L)'
;MRNASITFQAAYRGWKVRKEVARWHQAATVIQSAFRKHREEVKFQAMRLSAIIIQRYYRSCILQRQEREMFLKLKKSTITLQVAFRSWCVRRDIRRQNQAAIVIQSFWRCSVQKRIFQKKRETAVKLQRRVRALLLGRLERNNYIRMRKSSITLQSHCRAWIARRQVLERAKAERRLYFTSAVFHHLSAIKIQRALRSHWALESAKRQIHCVITIQRCVKARQQRRRYLEDRRNVVVAQRAVKRWLARRQKAASVIQQAARKFLLLRRQKRVEQGIVKAQALWRGHRSRLLNDKAKVVKLRHRLREVSACVRNEDKLCNKTSSALDYLLRYKHFSYILEALRNLETATRLSPECCERLVESGATKIIFTLVRCCNRSVPCMDVITYSIQILLNLSKYHKTIEVVYSVENSVETLLDLLQRYREKAGDKVAEKGGSIFTKACFLLALLLQDKHRVVEVMKLPKVLDRISSIYRLTARKHKMDAERTVTKQKMNASINGSFFIQATPRKSRPGPKFAPDWVLRKDKLKDIVDPLRAIQMVANTLSIVL
;
A
#
# COMPACT_ATOMS: atom_id res chain seq x y z
N MET A 1 -3.61 -22.01 -124.68
CA MET A 1 -2.79 -22.71 -123.65
C MET A 1 -2.04 -21.77 -122.69
N ARG A 2 -1.47 -20.64 -123.14
CA ARG A 2 -0.62 -19.74 -122.32
C ARG A 2 -1.32 -19.14 -121.07
N ASN A 3 -2.58 -18.68 -121.20
CA ASN A 3 -3.30 -18.06 -120.08
C ASN A 3 -3.67 -19.05 -118.95
N ALA A 4 -3.97 -20.31 -119.30
CA ALA A 4 -4.27 -21.36 -118.34
C ALA A 4 -3.03 -21.79 -117.55
N SER A 5 -1.85 -21.82 -118.18
CA SER A 5 -0.61 -22.13 -117.46
C SER A 5 -0.22 -21.01 -116.48
N ILE A 6 -0.44 -19.75 -116.85
CA ILE A 6 -0.19 -18.59 -115.97
C ILE A 6 -1.10 -18.63 -114.73
N THR A 7 -2.38 -18.95 -114.88
CA THR A 7 -3.32 -19.07 -113.75
C THR A 7 -2.95 -20.23 -112.83
N PHE A 8 -2.58 -21.38 -113.39
CA PHE A 8 -2.13 -22.53 -112.60
C PHE A 8 -0.82 -22.24 -111.85
N GLN A 9 0.14 -21.59 -112.51
CA GLN A 9 1.41 -21.17 -111.90
C GLN A 9 1.20 -20.12 -110.78
N ALA A 10 0.30 -19.15 -110.97
CA ALA A 10 -0.06 -18.17 -109.95
C ALA A 10 -0.74 -18.84 -108.74
N ALA A 11 -1.68 -19.77 -108.97
CA ALA A 11 -2.35 -20.54 -107.92
C ALA A 11 -1.36 -21.39 -107.13
N TYR A 12 -0.43 -22.09 -107.81
CA TYR A 12 0.62 -22.88 -107.17
C TYR A 12 1.60 -22.01 -106.36
N ARG A 13 2.06 -20.87 -106.90
CA ARG A 13 2.90 -19.91 -106.15
C ARG A 13 2.19 -19.37 -104.91
N GLY A 14 0.91 -19.00 -105.03
CA GLY A 14 0.09 -18.56 -103.91
C GLY A 14 -0.13 -19.65 -102.85
N TRP A 15 -0.37 -20.90 -103.26
CA TRP A 15 -0.45 -22.05 -102.35
C TRP A 15 0.87 -22.30 -101.62
N LYS A 16 2.01 -22.25 -102.33
CA LYS A 16 3.35 -22.43 -101.75
C LYS A 16 3.63 -21.38 -100.66
N VAL A 17 3.37 -20.09 -100.95
CA VAL A 17 3.56 -19.00 -99.98
C VAL A 17 2.64 -19.17 -98.77
N ARG A 18 1.35 -19.49 -98.97
CA ARG A 18 0.42 -19.74 -97.85
C ARG A 18 0.85 -20.92 -96.98
N LYS A 19 1.41 -21.97 -97.57
CA LYS A 19 1.96 -23.13 -96.84
C LYS A 19 3.21 -22.76 -96.03
N GLU A 20 4.09 -21.90 -96.55
CA GLU A 20 5.26 -21.38 -95.83
C GLU A 20 4.85 -20.46 -94.67
N VAL A 21 3.93 -19.53 -94.90
CA VAL A 21 3.38 -18.63 -93.85
C VAL A 21 2.69 -19.43 -92.75
N ALA A 22 1.93 -20.48 -93.08
CA ALA A 22 1.32 -21.37 -92.10
C ALA A 22 2.39 -22.09 -91.24
N ARG A 23 3.50 -22.53 -91.85
CA ARG A 23 4.64 -23.11 -91.11
C ARG A 23 5.30 -22.09 -90.18
N TRP A 24 5.47 -20.84 -90.61
CA TRP A 24 6.00 -19.77 -89.76
C TRP A 24 5.08 -19.48 -88.57
N HIS A 25 3.77 -19.41 -88.78
CA HIS A 25 2.80 -19.24 -87.68
C HIS A 25 2.79 -20.43 -86.72
N GLN A 26 2.92 -21.66 -87.23
CA GLN A 26 3.03 -22.86 -86.39
C GLN A 26 4.31 -22.83 -85.55
N ALA A 27 5.47 -22.49 -86.13
CA ALA A 27 6.73 -22.34 -85.42
C ALA A 27 6.64 -21.22 -84.36
N ALA A 28 6.06 -20.06 -84.72
CA ALA A 28 5.84 -18.96 -83.79
C ALA A 28 4.93 -19.38 -82.63
N THR A 29 3.87 -20.14 -82.89
CA THR A 29 2.95 -20.65 -81.86
C THR A 29 3.67 -21.59 -80.89
N VAL A 30 4.52 -22.49 -81.39
CA VAL A 30 5.33 -23.39 -80.55
C VAL A 30 6.28 -22.58 -79.67
N ILE A 31 7.02 -21.62 -80.23
CA ILE A 31 7.94 -20.76 -79.47
C ILE A 31 7.19 -19.94 -78.41
N GLN A 32 6.06 -19.34 -78.77
CA GLN A 32 5.24 -18.55 -77.85
C GLN A 32 4.66 -19.41 -76.73
N SER A 33 4.20 -20.63 -77.02
CA SER A 33 3.69 -21.56 -76.01
C SER A 33 4.77 -22.03 -75.03
N ALA A 34 5.97 -22.34 -75.55
CA ALA A 34 7.13 -22.72 -74.75
C ALA A 34 7.58 -21.57 -73.84
N PHE A 35 7.64 -20.34 -74.35
CA PHE A 35 7.97 -19.15 -73.57
C PHE A 35 6.93 -18.89 -72.47
N ARG A 36 5.62 -18.96 -72.77
CA ARG A 36 4.56 -18.78 -71.77
C ARG A 36 4.65 -19.82 -70.66
N LYS A 37 4.88 -21.09 -71.01
CA LYS A 37 5.10 -22.18 -70.03
C LYS A 37 6.31 -21.86 -69.13
N HIS A 38 7.45 -21.54 -69.72
CA HIS A 38 8.68 -21.23 -68.98
C HIS A 38 8.48 -20.04 -68.01
N ARG A 39 7.81 -18.98 -68.47
CA ARG A 39 7.52 -17.80 -67.64
C ARG A 39 6.69 -18.15 -66.40
N GLU A 40 5.65 -18.97 -66.55
CA GLU A 40 4.81 -19.37 -65.40
C GLU A 40 5.53 -20.38 -64.48
N GLU A 41 6.35 -21.27 -65.05
CA GLU A 41 7.19 -22.19 -64.27
C GLU A 41 8.19 -21.43 -63.38
N VAL A 42 8.88 -20.42 -63.91
CA VAL A 42 9.80 -19.58 -63.14
C VAL A 42 9.06 -18.86 -62.00
N LYS A 43 7.88 -18.28 -62.26
CA LYS A 43 7.06 -17.64 -61.22
C LYS A 43 6.64 -18.62 -60.13
N PHE A 44 6.20 -19.82 -60.51
CA PHE A 44 5.79 -20.86 -59.56
C PHE A 44 6.96 -21.31 -58.69
N GLN A 45 8.15 -21.53 -59.28
CA GLN A 45 9.34 -21.90 -58.51
C GLN A 45 9.74 -20.80 -57.52
N ALA A 46 9.70 -19.53 -57.92
CA ALA A 46 9.98 -18.40 -57.04
C ALA A 46 8.99 -18.33 -55.86
N MET A 47 7.70 -18.56 -56.12
CA MET A 47 6.67 -18.61 -55.08
C MET A 47 6.87 -19.81 -54.13
N ARG A 48 7.18 -20.98 -54.68
CA ARG A 48 7.45 -22.21 -53.91
C ARG A 48 8.66 -22.04 -52.98
N LEU A 49 9.76 -21.48 -53.50
CA LEU A 49 10.95 -21.19 -52.70
C LEU A 49 10.64 -20.19 -51.58
N SER A 50 9.90 -19.13 -51.90
CA SER A 50 9.47 -18.13 -50.89
C SER A 50 8.64 -18.79 -49.78
N ALA A 51 7.70 -19.67 -50.13
CA ALA A 51 6.90 -20.42 -49.18
C ALA A 51 7.77 -21.34 -48.30
N ILE A 52 8.73 -22.06 -48.87
CA ILE A 52 9.66 -22.94 -48.14
C ILE A 52 10.50 -22.12 -47.14
N ILE A 53 11.02 -20.96 -47.54
CA ILE A 53 11.80 -20.07 -46.67
C ILE A 53 10.96 -19.62 -45.48
N ILE A 54 9.73 -19.15 -45.73
CA ILE A 54 8.81 -18.70 -44.67
C ILE A 54 8.47 -19.87 -43.73
N GLN A 55 8.15 -21.05 -44.27
CA GLN A 55 7.84 -22.24 -43.48
C GLN A 55 9.02 -22.70 -42.62
N ARG A 56 10.24 -22.72 -43.19
CA ARG A 56 11.47 -23.08 -42.48
C ARG A 56 11.75 -22.11 -41.34
N TYR A 57 11.63 -20.81 -41.60
CA TYR A 57 11.79 -19.78 -40.58
C TYR A 57 10.74 -19.93 -39.47
N TYR A 58 9.47 -20.15 -39.83
CA TYR A 58 8.40 -20.35 -38.87
C TYR A 58 8.63 -21.58 -37.98
N ARG A 59 9.02 -22.72 -38.57
CA ARG A 59 9.39 -23.93 -37.81
C ARG A 59 10.56 -23.68 -36.87
N SER A 60 11.59 -22.98 -37.31
CA SER A 60 12.72 -22.56 -36.46
C SER A 60 12.27 -21.68 -35.29
N CYS A 61 11.35 -20.75 -35.51
CA CYS A 61 10.80 -19.91 -34.45
C CYS A 61 9.98 -20.71 -33.42
N ILE A 62 9.26 -21.74 -33.85
CA ILE A 62 8.52 -22.63 -32.93
C ILE A 62 9.49 -23.40 -32.05
N LEU A 63 10.50 -24.05 -32.64
CA LEU A 63 11.50 -24.82 -31.90
C LEU A 63 12.23 -23.94 -30.88
N GLN A 64 12.67 -22.75 -31.29
CA GLN A 64 13.31 -21.80 -30.39
C GLN A 64 12.41 -21.42 -29.19
N ARG A 65 11.10 -21.26 -29.42
CA ARG A 65 10.14 -20.97 -28.34
C ARG A 65 10.00 -22.14 -27.39
N GLN A 66 9.91 -23.37 -27.90
CA GLN A 66 9.81 -24.59 -27.10
C GLN A 66 11.06 -24.81 -26.25
N GLU A 67 12.26 -24.70 -26.83
CA GLU A 67 13.54 -24.81 -26.10
C GLU A 67 13.65 -23.76 -25.01
N ARG A 68 13.30 -22.51 -25.33
CA ARG A 68 13.31 -21.41 -24.35
C ARG A 68 12.33 -21.70 -23.20
N GLU A 69 11.15 -22.23 -23.47
CA GLU A 69 10.19 -22.58 -22.43
C GLU A 69 10.72 -23.72 -21.54
N MET A 70 11.31 -24.76 -22.13
CA MET A 70 11.95 -25.85 -21.38
C MET A 70 13.08 -25.34 -20.50
N PHE A 71 13.96 -24.50 -21.04
CA PHE A 71 15.05 -23.88 -20.28
C PHE A 71 14.53 -23.03 -19.11
N LEU A 72 13.47 -22.23 -19.32
CA LEU A 72 12.88 -21.43 -18.25
C LEU A 72 12.26 -22.29 -17.15
N LYS A 73 11.60 -23.40 -17.51
CA LYS A 73 11.07 -24.38 -16.54
C LYS A 73 12.20 -25.00 -15.73
N LEU A 74 13.25 -25.51 -16.38
CA LEU A 74 14.42 -26.08 -15.72
C LEU A 74 15.08 -25.06 -14.78
N LYS A 75 15.34 -23.85 -15.27
CA LYS A 75 15.92 -22.77 -14.47
C LYS A 75 15.08 -22.45 -13.23
N LYS A 76 13.75 -22.38 -13.37
CA LYS A 76 12.85 -22.13 -12.25
C LYS A 76 12.94 -23.25 -11.21
N SER A 77 12.92 -24.51 -11.62
CA SER A 77 13.05 -25.67 -10.74
C SER A 77 14.40 -25.66 -10.01
N THR A 78 15.49 -25.44 -10.73
CA THR A 78 16.85 -25.38 -10.14
C THR A 78 16.98 -24.26 -9.12
N ILE A 79 16.49 -23.05 -9.43
CA ILE A 79 16.52 -21.93 -8.47
C ILE A 79 15.68 -22.26 -7.23
N THR A 80 14.51 -22.87 -7.41
CA THR A 80 13.63 -23.25 -6.29
C THR A 80 14.32 -24.26 -5.37
N LEU A 81 14.96 -25.28 -5.95
CA LEU A 81 15.71 -26.29 -5.19
C LEU A 81 16.90 -25.66 -4.45
N GLN A 82 17.67 -24.80 -5.12
CA GLN A 82 18.80 -24.10 -4.51
C GLN A 82 18.38 -23.21 -3.34
N VAL A 83 17.26 -22.49 -3.47
CA VAL A 83 16.72 -21.66 -2.38
C VAL A 83 16.27 -22.54 -1.21
N ALA A 84 15.58 -23.65 -1.48
CA ALA A 84 15.16 -24.60 -0.45
C ALA A 84 16.36 -25.18 0.31
N PHE A 85 17.39 -25.61 -0.42
CA PHE A 85 18.61 -26.17 0.17
C PHE A 85 19.37 -25.14 1.01
N ARG A 86 19.61 -23.93 0.48
CA ARG A 86 20.27 -22.85 1.25
C ARG A 86 19.50 -22.50 2.52
N SER A 87 18.16 -22.45 2.42
CA SER A 87 17.29 -22.20 3.58
C SER A 87 17.37 -23.32 4.61
N TRP A 88 17.46 -24.58 4.17
CA TRP A 88 17.63 -25.73 5.05
C TRP A 88 18.97 -25.69 5.79
N CYS A 89 20.08 -25.38 5.11
CA CYS A 89 21.40 -25.23 5.74
C CYS A 89 21.37 -24.18 6.85
N VAL A 90 20.86 -22.97 6.55
CA VAL A 90 20.77 -21.88 7.55
C VAL A 90 19.91 -22.28 8.74
N ARG A 91 18.74 -22.90 8.51
CA ARG A 91 17.87 -23.37 9.60
C ARG A 91 18.52 -24.47 10.44
N ARG A 92 19.32 -25.34 9.83
CA ARG A 92 20.08 -26.39 10.54
C ARG A 92 21.14 -25.76 11.45
N ASP A 93 21.87 -24.78 10.95
CA ASP A 93 22.95 -24.12 11.70
C ASP A 93 22.40 -23.31 12.88
N ILE A 94 21.31 -22.55 12.66
CA ILE A 94 20.62 -21.84 13.74
C ILE A 94 20.10 -22.82 14.81
N ARG A 95 19.52 -23.96 14.40
CA ARG A 95 19.06 -24.98 15.37
C ARG A 95 20.22 -25.52 16.22
N ARG A 96 21.38 -25.79 15.60
CA ARG A 96 22.57 -26.24 16.33
C ARG A 96 23.05 -25.19 17.33
N GLN A 97 23.15 -23.93 16.92
CA GLN A 97 23.55 -22.83 17.80
C GLN A 97 22.56 -22.64 18.96
N ASN A 98 21.26 -22.69 18.69
CA ASN A 98 20.23 -22.58 19.73
C ASN A 98 20.31 -23.75 20.72
N GLN A 99 20.53 -24.97 20.24
CA GLN A 99 20.68 -26.13 21.11
C GLN A 99 21.90 -25.99 22.03
N ALA A 100 23.04 -25.56 21.48
CA ALA A 100 24.24 -25.28 22.29
C ALA A 100 23.97 -24.20 23.34
N ALA A 101 23.29 -23.11 22.96
CA ALA A 101 22.91 -22.05 23.89
C ALA A 101 21.98 -22.54 25.00
N ILE A 102 20.99 -23.39 24.69
CA ILE A 102 20.09 -23.99 25.69
C ILE A 102 20.89 -24.82 26.70
N VAL A 103 21.82 -25.66 26.22
CA VAL A 103 22.67 -26.49 27.08
C VAL A 103 23.51 -25.61 28.00
N ILE A 104 24.23 -24.62 27.46
CA ILE A 104 25.07 -23.70 28.26
C ILE A 104 24.24 -22.95 29.30
N GLN A 105 23.09 -22.40 28.90
CA GLN A 105 22.22 -21.67 29.82
C GLN A 105 21.64 -22.58 30.91
N SER A 106 21.24 -23.81 30.57
CA SER A 106 20.72 -24.78 31.53
C SER A 106 21.78 -25.16 32.57
N PHE A 107 23.01 -25.41 32.13
CA PHE A 107 24.14 -25.72 32.99
C PHE A 107 24.49 -24.55 33.90
N TRP A 108 24.51 -23.32 33.36
CA TRP A 108 24.73 -22.11 34.15
C TRP A 108 23.64 -21.92 35.21
N ARG A 109 22.36 -22.04 34.85
CA ARG A 109 21.23 -21.93 35.80
C ARG A 109 21.36 -22.97 36.91
N CYS A 110 21.67 -24.22 36.58
CA CYS A 110 21.91 -25.29 37.55
C CYS A 110 23.08 -24.95 38.50
N SER A 111 24.20 -24.50 37.93
CA SER A 111 25.42 -24.15 38.69
C SER A 111 25.17 -23.00 39.68
N VAL A 112 24.42 -21.98 39.27
CA VAL A 112 24.02 -20.86 40.14
C VAL A 112 23.15 -21.35 41.29
N GLN A 113 22.12 -22.16 41.02
CA GLN A 113 21.25 -22.69 42.08
C GLN A 113 22.01 -23.60 43.04
N LYS A 114 22.90 -24.46 42.53
CA LYS A 114 23.77 -25.32 43.33
C LYS A 114 24.65 -24.48 44.27
N ARG A 115 25.25 -23.40 43.78
CA ARG A 115 26.08 -22.49 44.60
C ARG A 115 25.27 -21.78 45.69
N ILE A 116 24.06 -21.31 45.37
CA ILE A 116 23.15 -20.68 46.34
C ILE A 116 22.77 -21.69 47.44
N PHE A 117 22.40 -22.91 47.05
CA PHE A 117 22.05 -23.97 47.99
C PHE A 117 23.24 -24.35 48.88
N GLN A 118 24.43 -24.54 48.31
CA GLN A 118 25.65 -24.83 49.06
C GLN A 118 25.93 -23.76 50.10
N LYS A 119 25.86 -22.47 49.74
CA LYS A 119 26.07 -21.36 50.67
C LYS A 119 25.05 -21.37 51.82
N LYS A 120 23.77 -21.64 51.53
CA LYS A 120 22.72 -21.78 52.55
C LYS A 120 22.96 -22.99 53.46
N ARG A 121 23.38 -24.12 52.91
CA ARG A 121 23.70 -25.33 53.68
C ARG A 121 24.89 -25.10 54.59
N GLU A 122 25.96 -24.48 54.09
CA GLU A 122 27.15 -24.17 54.90
C GLU A 122 26.83 -23.23 56.05
N THR A 123 26.05 -22.17 55.82
CA THR A 123 25.65 -21.26 56.90
C THR A 123 24.76 -21.96 57.93
N ALA A 124 23.80 -22.78 57.48
CA ALA A 124 22.96 -23.57 58.36
C ALA A 124 23.77 -24.55 59.23
N VAL A 125 24.71 -25.29 58.63
CA VAL A 125 25.57 -26.24 59.36
C VAL A 125 26.46 -25.50 60.37
N LYS A 126 27.05 -24.35 60.01
CA LYS A 126 27.84 -23.53 60.95
C LYS A 126 27.01 -23.07 62.14
N LEU A 127 25.78 -22.61 61.90
CA LEU A 127 24.86 -22.19 62.96
C LEU A 127 24.46 -23.37 63.85
N GLN A 128 24.06 -24.49 63.26
CA GLN A 128 23.69 -25.71 63.99
C GLN A 128 24.85 -26.21 64.87
N ARG A 129 26.07 -26.25 64.35
CA ARG A 129 27.28 -26.60 65.12
C ARG A 129 27.48 -25.67 66.32
N ARG A 130 27.37 -24.35 66.11
CA ARG A 130 27.52 -23.36 67.20
C ARG A 130 26.45 -23.50 68.27
N VAL A 131 25.19 -23.72 67.87
CA VAL A 131 24.08 -23.95 68.81
C VAL A 131 24.30 -25.23 69.60
N ARG A 132 24.66 -26.34 68.94
CA ARG A 132 24.98 -27.61 69.62
C ARG A 132 26.11 -27.45 70.63
N ALA A 133 27.20 -26.77 70.24
CA ALA A 133 28.33 -26.49 71.15
C ALA A 133 27.92 -25.64 72.35
N LEU A 134 27.05 -24.64 72.15
CA LEU A 134 26.55 -23.80 73.24
C LEU A 134 25.66 -24.57 74.22
N LEU A 135 24.79 -25.45 73.71
CA LEU A 135 23.94 -26.30 74.54
C LEU A 135 24.78 -27.29 75.35
N LEU A 136 25.75 -27.95 74.73
CA LEU A 136 26.71 -28.82 75.43
C LEU A 136 27.50 -28.05 76.49
N GLY A 137 28.04 -26.87 76.15
CA GLY A 137 28.76 -26.03 77.10
C GLY A 137 27.92 -25.58 78.30
N ARG A 138 26.62 -25.33 78.10
CA ARG A 138 25.68 -25.05 79.20
C ARG A 138 25.46 -26.26 80.09
N LEU A 139 25.29 -27.44 79.50
CA LEU A 139 25.11 -28.70 80.23
C LEU A 139 26.34 -28.97 81.11
N GLU A 140 27.54 -28.92 80.53
CA GLU A 140 28.80 -29.11 81.26
C GLU A 140 28.98 -28.10 82.38
N ARG A 141 28.70 -26.81 82.12
CA ARG A 141 28.76 -25.77 83.15
C ARG A 141 27.77 -26.04 84.29
N ASN A 142 26.55 -26.48 83.99
CA ASN A 142 25.56 -26.81 85.00
C ASN A 142 25.99 -28.01 85.86
N ASN A 143 26.58 -29.03 85.23
CA ASN A 143 27.16 -30.19 85.93
C ASN A 143 28.30 -29.75 86.85
N TYR A 144 29.22 -28.92 86.37
CA TYR A 144 30.30 -28.35 87.17
C TYR A 144 29.78 -27.53 88.35
N ILE A 145 28.80 -26.64 88.13
CA ILE A 145 28.19 -25.84 89.20
C ILE A 145 27.54 -26.74 90.25
N ARG A 146 26.84 -27.79 89.83
CA ARG A 146 26.21 -28.75 90.75
C ARG A 146 27.25 -29.45 91.60
N MET A 147 28.28 -30.02 90.98
CA MET A 147 29.40 -30.66 91.66
C MET A 147 30.07 -29.70 92.65
N ARG A 148 30.42 -28.49 92.20
CA ARG A 148 31.04 -27.45 93.05
C ARG A 148 30.15 -27.07 94.24
N LYS A 149 28.83 -26.91 94.03
CA LYS A 149 27.88 -26.63 95.13
C LYS A 149 27.89 -27.77 96.15
N SER A 150 27.77 -29.02 95.71
CA SER A 150 27.85 -30.19 96.60
C SER A 150 29.16 -30.24 97.38
N SER A 151 30.30 -29.99 96.72
CA SER A 151 31.62 -29.93 97.40
C SER A 151 31.70 -28.81 98.43
N ILE A 152 31.19 -27.61 98.12
CA ILE A 152 31.17 -26.48 99.06
C ILE A 152 30.27 -26.79 100.26
N THR A 153 29.08 -27.37 100.03
CA THR A 153 28.17 -27.77 101.10
C THR A 153 28.82 -28.81 102.01
N LEU A 154 29.50 -29.82 101.44
CA LEU A 154 30.24 -30.81 102.24
C LEU A 154 31.36 -30.16 103.06
N GLN A 155 32.15 -29.29 102.44
CA GLN A 155 33.22 -28.54 103.12
C GLN A 155 32.67 -27.65 104.24
N SER A 156 31.53 -26.97 104.03
CA SER A 156 30.91 -26.13 105.06
C SER A 156 30.39 -26.97 106.22
N HIS A 157 29.80 -28.15 105.95
CA HIS A 157 29.37 -29.06 107.00
C HIS A 157 30.55 -29.60 107.82
N CYS A 158 31.65 -30.02 107.17
CA CYS A 158 32.87 -30.44 107.86
C CYS A 158 33.47 -29.31 108.71
N ARG A 159 33.61 -28.09 108.16
CA ARG A 159 34.12 -26.92 108.92
C ARG A 159 33.23 -26.56 110.10
N ALA A 160 31.91 -26.60 109.93
CA ALA A 160 30.95 -26.34 111.00
C ALA A 160 30.98 -27.45 112.08
N TRP A 161 31.21 -28.70 111.69
CA TRP A 161 31.40 -29.80 112.65
C TRP A 161 32.69 -29.60 113.48
N ILE A 162 33.81 -29.25 112.85
CA ILE A 162 35.07 -28.91 113.54
C ILE A 162 34.86 -27.73 114.51
N ALA A 163 34.21 -26.66 114.05
CA ALA A 163 33.94 -25.47 114.87
C ALA A 163 33.02 -25.78 116.05
N ARG A 164 31.94 -26.56 115.85
CA ARG A 164 31.04 -26.98 116.94
C ARG A 164 31.76 -27.84 117.98
N ARG A 165 32.68 -28.70 117.56
CA ARG A 165 33.52 -29.49 118.47
C ARG A 165 34.45 -28.60 119.31
N GLN A 166 35.04 -27.56 118.70
CA GLN A 166 35.84 -26.56 119.45
C GLN A 166 35.00 -25.71 120.40
N VAL A 167 33.77 -25.33 120.01
CA VAL A 167 32.85 -24.56 120.88
C VAL A 167 32.35 -25.40 122.05
N LEU A 168 32.09 -26.70 121.88
CA LEU A 168 31.70 -27.58 122.99
C LEU A 168 32.81 -27.66 124.05
N GLU A 169 34.07 -27.75 123.62
CA GLU A 169 35.23 -27.73 124.52
C GLU A 169 35.40 -26.35 125.20
N ARG A 170 35.15 -25.24 124.49
CA ARG A 170 35.19 -23.89 125.07
C ARG A 170 34.01 -23.58 126.01
N ALA A 171 32.80 -24.07 125.73
CA ALA A 171 31.61 -23.88 126.55
C ALA A 171 31.71 -24.60 127.91
N LYS A 172 32.45 -25.71 127.99
CA LYS A 172 32.85 -26.34 129.27
C LYS A 172 33.82 -25.47 130.09
N ALA A 173 34.59 -24.58 129.44
CA ALA A 173 35.49 -23.64 130.10
C ALA A 173 34.77 -22.34 130.51
N GLU A 174 33.87 -21.83 129.67
CA GLU A 174 33.20 -20.52 129.82
C GLU A 174 32.02 -20.52 130.80
N ARG A 175 31.40 -21.68 131.08
CA ARG A 175 30.33 -21.83 132.10
C ARG A 175 30.77 -21.44 133.52
N ARG A 176 32.09 -21.27 133.74
CA ARG A 176 32.70 -20.76 134.99
C ARG A 176 32.84 -19.23 135.08
N LEU A 177 32.66 -18.49 133.99
CA LEU A 177 32.93 -17.04 133.92
C LEU A 177 31.70 -16.17 133.61
N TYR A 178 30.54 -16.76 133.29
CA TYR A 178 29.32 -16.04 132.85
C TYR A 178 28.44 -15.44 133.97
N PHE A 179 28.75 -15.66 135.25
CA PHE A 179 27.88 -15.17 136.34
C PHE A 179 28.08 -13.66 136.67
N THR A 180 29.17 -13.03 136.21
CA THR A 180 29.60 -11.71 136.71
C THR A 180 29.46 -10.53 135.72
N SER A 181 29.17 -10.74 134.43
CA SER A 181 29.21 -9.65 133.42
C SER A 181 27.86 -9.22 132.80
N ALA A 182 26.73 -9.82 133.18
CA ALA A 182 25.46 -9.61 132.47
C ALA A 182 24.66 -8.37 132.89
N VAL A 183 24.93 -7.76 134.05
CA VAL A 183 24.10 -6.65 134.59
C VAL A 183 24.48 -5.27 134.04
N PHE A 184 25.71 -5.07 133.55
CA PHE A 184 26.24 -3.74 133.21
C PHE A 184 25.81 -3.20 131.83
N HIS A 185 25.54 -4.06 130.84
CA HIS A 185 25.32 -3.64 129.45
C HIS A 185 23.87 -3.23 129.07
N HIS A 186 22.88 -3.51 129.93
CA HIS A 186 21.48 -3.19 129.63
C HIS A 186 21.17 -1.69 129.66
N LEU A 187 21.87 -0.91 130.49
CA LEU A 187 21.64 0.53 130.66
C LEU A 187 22.24 1.40 129.54
N SER A 188 23.27 0.91 128.83
CA SER A 188 23.88 1.63 127.69
C SER A 188 23.04 1.57 126.40
N ALA A 189 22.15 0.58 126.27
CA ALA A 189 21.35 0.35 125.06
C ALA A 189 20.22 1.39 124.85
N ILE A 190 19.69 1.96 125.93
CA ILE A 190 18.49 2.81 125.89
C ILE A 190 18.80 4.22 125.34
N LYS A 191 20.00 4.76 125.59
CA LYS A 191 20.42 6.08 125.09
C LYS A 191 20.65 6.10 123.56
N ILE A 192 21.11 4.99 123.00
CA ILE A 192 21.40 4.84 121.55
C ILE A 192 20.10 4.75 120.72
N GLN A 193 19.04 4.17 121.30
CA GLN A 193 17.77 3.94 120.61
C GLN A 193 16.98 5.22 120.28
N ARG A 194 17.18 6.31 121.04
CA ARG A 194 16.46 7.59 120.84
C ARG A 194 17.00 8.40 119.66
N ALA A 195 18.32 8.45 119.50
CA ALA A 195 18.97 9.16 118.38
C ALA A 195 18.70 8.49 117.02
N LEU A 196 18.60 7.15 117.01
CA LEU A 196 18.38 6.36 115.81
C LEU A 196 16.99 6.58 115.17
N ARG A 197 15.96 6.79 115.98
CA ARG A 197 14.58 7.02 115.50
C ARG A 197 14.41 8.36 114.77
N SER A 198 15.09 9.41 115.22
CA SER A 198 15.09 10.72 114.55
C SER A 198 15.78 10.66 113.18
N HIS A 199 16.89 9.94 113.09
CA HIS A 199 17.60 9.73 111.83
C HIS A 199 16.76 8.95 110.80
N TRP A 200 16.01 7.92 111.23
CA TRP A 200 15.16 7.13 110.35
C TRP A 200 14.00 7.92 109.72
N ALA A 201 13.43 8.89 110.45
CA ALA A 201 12.36 9.75 109.93
C ALA A 201 12.85 10.66 108.79
N LEU A 202 14.03 11.28 108.95
CA LEU A 202 14.66 12.12 107.91
C LEU A 202 15.04 11.30 106.67
N GLU A 203 15.55 10.09 106.87
CA GLU A 203 16.00 9.21 105.79
C GLU A 203 14.82 8.64 104.97
N SER A 204 13.67 8.40 105.61
CA SER A 204 12.44 7.99 104.93
C SER A 204 11.91 9.09 103.99
N ALA A 205 11.90 10.35 104.45
CA ALA A 205 11.46 11.48 103.63
C ALA A 205 12.36 11.71 102.41
N LYS A 206 13.69 11.60 102.57
CA LYS A 206 14.65 11.68 101.45
C LYS A 206 14.43 10.56 100.43
N ARG A 207 14.13 9.33 100.87
CA ARG A 207 13.83 8.19 99.98
C ARG A 207 12.56 8.43 99.18
N GLN A 208 11.50 8.96 99.79
CA GLN A 208 10.25 9.25 99.08
C GLN A 208 10.43 10.32 97.99
N ILE A 209 11.15 11.41 98.28
CA ILE A 209 11.48 12.46 97.29
C ILE A 209 12.33 11.88 96.14
N HIS A 210 13.32 11.04 96.45
CA HIS A 210 14.15 10.39 95.43
C HIS A 210 13.35 9.44 94.53
N CYS A 211 12.41 8.67 95.10
CA CYS A 211 11.51 7.81 94.34
C CYS A 211 10.64 8.60 93.36
N VAL A 212 10.04 9.72 93.80
CA VAL A 212 9.21 10.59 92.96
C VAL A 212 10.03 11.20 91.81
N ILE A 213 11.22 11.73 92.09
CA ILE A 213 12.13 12.28 91.05
C ILE A 213 12.54 11.20 90.04
N THR A 214 12.78 9.97 90.50
CA THR A 214 13.18 8.85 89.64
C THR A 214 12.05 8.44 88.70
N ILE A 215 10.81 8.39 89.21
CA ILE A 215 9.61 8.11 88.40
C ILE A 215 9.37 9.24 87.39
N GLN A 216 9.43 10.49 87.81
CA GLN A 216 9.28 11.65 86.92
C GLN A 216 10.33 11.67 85.80
N ARG A 217 11.60 11.36 86.10
CA ARG A 217 12.67 11.21 85.10
C ARG A 217 12.37 10.06 84.13
N CYS A 218 11.92 8.91 84.62
CA CYS A 218 11.60 7.75 83.79
C CYS A 218 10.44 8.04 82.82
N VAL A 219 9.38 8.69 83.30
CA VAL A 219 8.22 9.06 82.46
C VAL A 219 8.63 10.07 81.38
N LYS A 220 9.39 11.12 81.73
CA LYS A 220 9.89 12.08 80.75
C LYS A 220 10.80 11.41 79.70
N ALA A 221 11.71 10.54 80.12
CA ALA A 221 12.58 9.77 79.21
C ALA A 221 11.77 8.84 78.28
N ARG A 222 10.73 8.17 78.79
CA ARG A 222 9.86 7.29 78.02
C ARG A 222 9.03 8.07 76.99
N GLN A 223 8.53 9.24 77.35
CA GLN A 223 7.77 10.10 76.44
C GLN A 223 8.66 10.66 75.32
N GLN A 224 9.89 11.09 75.64
CA GLN A 224 10.86 11.55 74.64
C GLN A 224 11.31 10.42 73.72
N ARG A 225 11.52 9.21 74.26
CA ARG A 225 11.81 8.00 73.47
C ARG A 225 10.69 7.66 72.50
N ARG A 226 9.42 7.78 72.93
CA ARG A 226 8.25 7.51 72.08
C ARG A 226 8.20 8.50 70.90
N ARG A 227 8.34 9.81 71.15
CA ARG A 227 8.40 10.85 70.11
C ARG A 227 9.53 10.59 69.10
N TYR A 228 10.74 10.33 69.57
CA TYR A 228 11.88 9.99 68.69
C TYR A 228 11.62 8.75 67.82
N LEU A 229 11.01 7.70 68.38
CA LEU A 229 10.69 6.48 67.60
C LEU A 229 9.63 6.73 66.53
N GLU A 230 8.68 7.62 66.80
CA GLU A 230 7.65 8.05 65.85
C GLU A 230 8.25 8.89 64.71
N ASP A 231 9.07 9.89 65.04
CA ASP A 231 9.81 10.69 64.04
C ASP A 231 10.71 9.80 63.18
N ARG A 232 11.45 8.87 63.80
CA ARG A 232 12.29 7.92 63.08
C ARG A 232 11.47 7.02 62.15
N ARG A 233 10.29 6.58 62.58
CA ARG A 233 9.38 5.78 61.75
C ARG A 233 8.90 6.59 60.54
N ASN A 234 8.51 7.85 60.75
CA ASN A 234 8.06 8.75 59.70
C ASN A 234 9.16 9.00 58.66
N VAL A 235 10.39 9.26 59.11
CA VAL A 235 11.56 9.44 58.24
C VAL A 235 11.83 8.17 57.41
N VAL A 236 11.80 6.98 58.03
CA VAL A 236 12.02 5.71 57.31
C VAL A 236 10.92 5.44 56.28
N VAL A 237 9.66 5.77 56.58
CA VAL A 237 8.54 5.64 55.64
C VAL A 237 8.73 6.59 54.46
N ALA A 238 9.08 7.86 54.71
CA ALA A 238 9.37 8.85 53.68
C ALA A 238 10.54 8.41 52.79
N GLN A 239 11.65 7.96 53.38
CA GLN A 239 12.82 7.46 52.64
C GLN A 239 12.47 6.24 51.76
N ARG A 240 11.65 5.31 52.26
CA ARG A 240 11.17 4.16 51.46
C ARG A 240 10.28 4.62 50.30
N ALA A 241 9.40 5.60 50.52
CA ALA A 241 8.55 6.16 49.48
C ALA A 241 9.38 6.81 48.37
N VAL A 242 10.38 7.63 48.74
CA VAL A 242 11.31 8.27 47.79
C VAL A 242 12.09 7.23 46.99
N LYS A 243 12.65 6.20 47.64
CA LYS A 243 13.37 5.11 46.93
C LYS A 243 12.48 4.37 45.93
N ARG A 244 11.23 4.08 46.29
CA ARG A 244 10.26 3.46 45.36
C ARG A 244 9.91 4.38 44.21
N TRP A 245 9.70 5.67 44.47
CA TRP A 245 9.43 6.66 43.42
C TRP A 245 10.61 6.76 42.44
N LEU A 246 11.84 6.84 42.94
CA LEU A 246 13.04 6.91 42.11
C LEU A 246 13.20 5.66 41.24
N ALA A 247 13.00 4.47 41.82
CA ALA A 247 13.04 3.20 41.08
C ALA A 247 11.97 3.12 39.99
N ARG A 248 10.75 3.61 40.27
CA ARG A 248 9.68 3.70 39.25
C ARG A 248 10.06 4.65 38.12
N ARG A 249 10.60 5.83 38.44
CA ARG A 249 11.05 6.82 37.45
C ARG A 249 12.16 6.25 36.55
N GLN A 250 13.15 5.57 37.14
CA GLN A 250 14.22 4.91 36.38
C GLN A 250 13.70 3.77 35.49
N LYS A 251 12.77 2.95 35.99
CA LYS A 251 12.13 1.89 35.20
C LYS A 251 11.34 2.46 34.03
N ALA A 252 10.54 3.51 34.26
CA ALA A 252 9.81 4.20 33.21
C ALA A 252 10.75 4.77 32.15
N ALA A 253 11.83 5.46 32.56
CA ALA A 253 12.85 5.97 31.65
C ALA A 253 13.49 4.85 30.82
N SER A 254 13.82 3.70 31.42
CA SER A 254 14.38 2.55 30.71
C SER A 254 13.41 1.99 29.65
N VAL A 255 12.13 1.86 29.98
CA VAL A 255 11.09 1.41 29.04
C VAL A 255 10.96 2.38 27.86
N ILE A 256 10.90 3.69 28.14
CA ILE A 256 10.80 4.73 27.10
C ILE A 256 12.05 4.72 26.21
N GLN A 257 13.24 4.65 26.79
CA GLN A 257 14.50 4.58 26.04
C GLN A 257 14.57 3.34 25.16
N GLN A 258 14.13 2.18 25.66
CA GLN A 258 14.08 0.94 24.89
C GLN A 258 13.09 1.05 23.71
N ALA A 259 11.91 1.61 23.95
CA ALA A 259 10.91 1.84 22.90
C ALA A 259 11.42 2.80 21.82
N ALA A 260 12.04 3.91 22.23
CA ALA A 260 12.64 4.89 21.31
C ALA A 260 13.76 4.26 20.47
N ARG A 261 14.68 3.50 21.09
CA ARG A 261 15.75 2.78 20.38
C ARG A 261 15.19 1.78 19.37
N LYS A 262 14.15 1.02 19.74
CA LYS A 262 13.46 0.09 18.84
C LYS A 262 12.81 0.81 17.66
N PHE A 263 12.11 1.91 17.91
CA PHE A 263 11.49 2.72 16.86
C PHE A 263 12.52 3.29 15.88
N LEU A 264 13.62 3.86 16.39
CA LEU A 264 14.71 4.39 15.56
C LEU A 264 15.37 3.30 14.72
N LEU A 265 15.58 2.10 15.28
CA LEU A 265 16.11 0.95 14.55
C LEU A 265 15.20 0.56 13.40
N LEU A 266 13.90 0.39 13.65
CA LEU A 266 12.91 0.05 12.61
C LEU A 266 12.84 1.13 11.52
N ARG A 267 12.88 2.41 11.90
CA ARG A 267 12.88 3.52 10.95
C ARG A 267 14.16 3.58 10.13
N ARG A 268 15.33 3.23 10.71
CA ARG A 268 16.59 3.12 9.99
C ARG A 268 16.55 1.95 9.01
N GLN A 269 16.08 0.79 9.44
CA GLN A 269 15.93 -0.39 8.58
C GLN A 269 15.02 -0.08 7.38
N LYS A 270 13.83 0.50 7.62
CA LYS A 270 12.90 0.88 6.55
C LYS A 270 13.51 1.88 5.57
N ARG A 271 14.28 2.88 6.05
CA ARG A 271 15.01 3.82 5.17
C ARG A 271 16.05 3.11 4.31
N VAL A 272 16.81 2.18 4.89
CA VAL A 272 17.82 1.40 4.16
C VAL A 272 17.15 0.52 3.11
N GLU A 273 16.08 -0.20 3.47
CA GLU A 273 15.31 -1.03 2.54
C GLU A 273 14.73 -0.20 1.38
N GLN A 274 14.10 0.94 1.68
CA GLN A 274 13.60 1.87 0.67
C GLN A 274 14.74 2.40 -0.22
N GLY A 275 15.89 2.72 0.36
CA GLY A 275 17.09 3.15 -0.36
C GLY A 275 17.61 2.08 -1.31
N ILE A 276 17.71 0.83 -0.85
CA ILE A 276 18.12 -0.33 -1.65
C ILE A 276 17.15 -0.55 -2.80
N VAL A 277 15.84 -0.56 -2.55
CA VAL A 277 14.83 -0.73 -3.60
C VAL A 277 14.92 0.40 -4.63
N LYS A 278 15.13 1.64 -4.18
CA LYS A 278 15.29 2.80 -5.07
C LYS A 278 16.55 2.68 -5.93
N ALA A 279 17.68 2.28 -5.35
CA ALA A 279 18.92 2.04 -6.07
C ALA A 279 18.79 0.90 -7.08
N GLN A 280 18.17 -0.23 -6.68
CA GLN A 280 17.89 -1.36 -7.56
C GLN A 280 16.96 -0.96 -8.72
N ALA A 281 15.92 -0.18 -8.46
CA ALA A 281 15.01 0.32 -9.50
C ALA A 281 15.72 1.27 -10.47
N LEU A 282 16.55 2.18 -9.97
CA LEU A 282 17.38 3.07 -10.78
C LEU A 282 18.36 2.29 -11.66
N TRP A 283 19.03 1.29 -11.09
CA TRP A 283 19.96 0.43 -11.82
C TRP A 283 19.27 -0.42 -12.89
N ARG A 284 18.15 -1.08 -12.55
CA ARG A 284 17.35 -1.83 -13.53
C ARG A 284 16.89 -0.93 -14.66
N GLY A 285 16.45 0.29 -14.34
CA GLY A 285 16.10 1.31 -15.33
C GLY A 285 17.29 1.74 -16.20
N HIS A 286 18.46 1.98 -15.59
CA HIS A 286 19.68 2.35 -16.31
C HIS A 286 20.13 1.24 -17.26
N ARG A 287 20.24 0.01 -16.77
CA ARG A 287 20.61 -1.16 -17.57
C ARG A 287 19.63 -1.40 -18.72
N SER A 288 18.33 -1.25 -18.47
CA SER A 288 17.32 -1.35 -19.53
C SER A 288 17.51 -0.29 -20.62
N ARG A 289 17.86 0.94 -20.22
CA ARG A 289 18.11 2.05 -21.15
C ARG A 289 19.37 1.80 -21.98
N LEU A 290 20.45 1.37 -21.33
CA LEU A 290 21.71 1.04 -22.02
C LEU A 290 21.52 -0.02 -23.12
N LEU A 291 20.69 -1.03 -22.87
CA LEU A 291 20.49 -2.16 -23.79
C LEU A 291 19.41 -1.94 -24.85
N ASN A 292 18.39 -1.12 -24.59
CA ASN A 292 17.18 -1.06 -25.42
C ASN A 292 16.81 0.33 -25.97
N ASP A 293 17.57 1.37 -25.64
CA ASP A 293 17.23 2.74 -26.06
C ASP A 293 17.52 3.00 -27.53
N LYS A 294 16.46 3.30 -28.29
CA LYS A 294 16.57 3.88 -29.64
C LYS A 294 16.56 5.40 -29.56
N ALA A 295 17.21 6.08 -30.50
CA ALA A 295 17.31 7.55 -30.55
C ALA A 295 15.95 8.26 -30.42
N LYS A 296 14.88 7.70 -31.00
CA LYS A 296 13.51 8.22 -30.88
C LYS A 296 13.00 8.22 -29.43
N VAL A 297 13.31 7.17 -28.65
CA VAL A 297 12.87 7.04 -27.25
C VAL A 297 13.66 8.00 -26.35
N VAL A 298 14.94 8.21 -26.65
CA VAL A 298 15.78 9.20 -25.96
C VAL A 298 15.24 10.62 -26.18
N LYS A 299 14.95 11.01 -27.43
CA LYS A 299 14.33 12.31 -27.75
C LYS A 299 12.97 12.49 -27.05
N LEU A 300 12.12 11.46 -27.03
CA LEU A 300 10.84 11.48 -26.31
C LEU A 300 11.02 11.73 -24.81
N ARG A 301 12.05 11.12 -24.20
CA ARG A 301 12.35 11.31 -22.78
C ARG A 301 12.88 12.70 -22.46
N HIS A 302 13.72 13.26 -23.34
CA HIS A 302 14.19 14.63 -23.18
C HIS A 302 13.02 15.60 -23.14
N ARG A 303 12.14 15.51 -24.15
CA ARG A 303 10.91 16.30 -24.22
C ARG A 303 10.03 16.13 -22.99
N LEU A 304 9.88 14.90 -22.50
CA LEU A 304 9.09 14.63 -21.30
C LEU A 304 9.71 15.28 -20.05
N ARG A 305 11.05 15.31 -19.93
CA ARG A 305 11.74 15.98 -18.82
C ARG A 305 11.57 17.49 -18.88
N GLU A 306 11.75 18.10 -20.05
CA GLU A 306 11.52 19.53 -20.26
C GLU A 306 10.09 19.92 -19.89
N VAL A 307 9.10 19.18 -20.39
CA VAL A 307 7.70 19.41 -20.03
C VAL A 307 7.49 19.22 -18.53
N SER A 308 8.01 18.14 -17.93
CA SER A 308 7.84 17.88 -16.50
C SER A 308 8.48 18.94 -15.60
N ALA A 309 9.57 19.57 -16.04
CA ALA A 309 10.22 20.65 -15.30
C ALA A 309 9.38 21.95 -15.31
N CYS A 310 8.63 22.19 -16.39
CA CYS A 310 7.78 23.37 -16.53
C CYS A 310 6.35 23.21 -15.94
N VAL A 311 5.97 22.02 -15.45
CA VAL A 311 4.62 21.74 -14.94
C VAL A 311 4.43 22.36 -13.55
N ARG A 312 3.44 23.24 -13.41
CA ARG A 312 3.01 23.83 -12.14
C ARG A 312 1.92 22.99 -11.47
N ASN A 313 1.62 23.28 -10.21
CA ASN A 313 0.51 22.60 -9.51
C ASN A 313 -0.85 22.84 -10.19
N GLU A 314 -1.05 23.99 -10.83
CA GLU A 314 -2.27 24.32 -11.58
C GLU A 314 -2.45 23.47 -12.83
N ASP A 315 -1.35 23.03 -13.45
CA ASP A 315 -1.36 22.20 -14.67
C ASP A 315 -1.76 20.75 -14.39
N LYS A 316 -1.85 20.35 -13.11
CA LYS A 316 -2.39 19.05 -12.72
C LYS A 316 -3.85 18.95 -13.15
N LEU A 317 -4.21 17.82 -13.76
CA LEU A 317 -5.53 17.60 -14.37
C LEU A 317 -6.70 18.02 -13.46
N CYS A 318 -6.70 17.61 -12.19
CA CYS A 318 -7.76 17.97 -11.24
C CYS A 318 -7.83 19.47 -10.96
N ASN A 319 -6.69 20.13 -10.73
CA ASN A 319 -6.65 21.57 -10.45
C ASN A 319 -7.06 22.37 -11.68
N LYS A 320 -6.60 21.94 -12.87
CA LYS A 320 -7.01 22.51 -14.14
C LYS A 320 -8.50 22.35 -14.41
N THR A 321 -9.09 21.21 -14.02
CA THR A 321 -10.54 20.97 -14.10
C THR A 321 -11.29 21.91 -13.17
N SER A 322 -10.88 22.03 -11.90
CA SER A 322 -11.52 22.93 -10.93
C SER A 322 -11.46 24.38 -11.38
N SER A 323 -10.31 24.84 -11.89
CA SER A 323 -10.16 26.18 -12.44
C SER A 323 -11.06 26.39 -13.67
N ALA A 324 -11.10 25.44 -14.60
CA ALA A 324 -11.96 25.54 -15.77
C ALA A 324 -13.46 25.51 -15.42
N LEU A 325 -13.89 24.75 -14.40
CA LEU A 325 -15.26 24.80 -13.90
C LEU A 325 -15.57 26.16 -13.29
N ASP A 326 -14.66 26.72 -12.48
CA ASP A 326 -14.85 28.05 -11.90
C ASP A 326 -15.00 29.11 -13.00
N TYR A 327 -14.15 29.06 -14.03
CA TYR A 327 -14.26 29.94 -15.19
C TYR A 327 -15.60 29.79 -15.92
N LEU A 328 -16.05 28.56 -16.16
CA LEU A 328 -17.29 28.28 -16.88
C LEU A 328 -18.55 28.71 -16.09
N LEU A 329 -18.53 28.56 -14.76
CA LEU A 329 -19.67 28.87 -13.90
C LEU A 329 -19.78 30.37 -13.60
N ARG A 330 -18.64 31.09 -13.48
CA ARG A 330 -18.62 32.50 -13.03
C ARG A 330 -18.51 33.52 -14.17
N TYR A 331 -17.76 33.25 -15.22
CA TYR A 331 -17.37 34.27 -16.20
C TYR A 331 -18.23 34.20 -17.47
N LYS A 332 -18.62 35.37 -17.98
CA LYS A 332 -19.48 35.52 -19.17
C LYS A 332 -18.70 35.79 -20.46
N HIS A 333 -17.40 36.03 -20.37
CA HIS A 333 -16.56 36.39 -21.51
C HIS A 333 -16.23 35.17 -22.37
N PHE A 334 -16.41 35.33 -23.68
CA PHE A 334 -16.34 34.22 -24.65
C PHE A 334 -14.97 33.52 -24.70
N SER A 335 -13.86 34.26 -24.57
CA SER A 335 -12.49 33.72 -24.60
C SER A 335 -12.23 32.76 -23.44
N TYR A 336 -12.59 33.16 -22.21
CA TYR A 336 -12.42 32.33 -21.02
C TYR A 336 -13.34 31.11 -21.04
N ILE A 337 -14.57 31.24 -21.54
CA ILE A 337 -15.49 30.11 -21.73
C ILE A 337 -14.88 29.09 -22.70
N LEU A 338 -14.34 29.55 -23.84
CA LEU A 338 -13.74 28.66 -24.83
C LEU A 338 -12.51 27.93 -24.27
N GLU A 339 -11.64 28.62 -23.53
CA GLU A 339 -10.48 28.00 -22.88
C GLU A 339 -10.89 27.00 -21.79
N ALA A 340 -11.88 27.35 -20.98
CA ALA A 340 -12.46 26.47 -19.96
C ALA A 340 -13.01 25.19 -20.61
N LEU A 341 -13.83 25.32 -21.66
CA LEU A 341 -14.38 24.16 -22.38
C LEU A 341 -13.29 23.29 -23.01
N ARG A 342 -12.22 23.88 -23.56
CA ARG A 342 -11.09 23.12 -24.10
C ARG A 342 -10.39 22.31 -23.00
N ASN A 343 -10.20 22.89 -21.83
CA ASN A 343 -9.59 22.20 -20.68
C ASN A 343 -10.52 21.10 -20.13
N LEU A 344 -11.82 21.36 -20.04
CA LEU A 344 -12.82 20.39 -19.59
C LEU A 344 -13.01 19.23 -20.57
N GLU A 345 -12.93 19.48 -21.89
CA GLU A 345 -12.93 18.41 -22.89
C GLU A 345 -11.79 17.43 -22.64
N THR A 346 -10.58 17.96 -22.43
CA THR A 346 -9.41 17.11 -22.20
C THR A 346 -9.49 16.39 -20.85
N ALA A 347 -9.98 17.06 -19.81
CA ALA A 347 -10.18 16.46 -18.50
C ALA A 347 -11.19 15.31 -18.52
N THR A 348 -12.37 15.57 -19.10
CA THR A 348 -13.44 14.58 -19.23
C THR A 348 -13.10 13.46 -20.20
N ARG A 349 -12.14 13.63 -21.11
CA ARG A 349 -11.64 12.56 -21.97
C ARG A 349 -10.64 11.63 -21.27
N LEU A 350 -9.90 12.13 -20.29
CA LEU A 350 -8.77 11.43 -19.68
C LEU A 350 -9.07 10.82 -18.30
N SER A 351 -10.08 11.31 -17.57
CA SER A 351 -10.36 10.86 -16.19
C SER A 351 -11.87 10.72 -15.91
N PRO A 352 -12.30 9.57 -15.34
CA PRO A 352 -13.68 9.40 -14.87
C PRO A 352 -14.00 10.30 -13.68
N GLU A 353 -13.05 10.56 -12.78
CA GLU A 353 -13.24 11.44 -11.62
C GLU A 353 -13.51 12.90 -12.04
N CYS A 354 -12.89 13.34 -13.16
CA CYS A 354 -13.18 14.66 -13.73
C CYS A 354 -14.59 14.72 -14.35
N CYS A 355 -15.12 13.60 -14.85
CA CYS A 355 -16.50 13.51 -15.33
C CYS A 355 -17.51 13.64 -14.18
N GLU A 356 -17.29 12.90 -13.09
CA GLU A 356 -18.13 12.96 -11.88
C GLU A 356 -18.12 14.38 -11.29
N ARG A 357 -16.93 14.98 -11.13
CA ARG A 357 -16.80 16.36 -10.60
C ARG A 357 -17.48 17.43 -11.46
N LEU A 358 -17.42 17.31 -12.80
CA LEU A 358 -18.12 18.25 -13.69
C LEU A 358 -19.64 18.15 -13.54
N VAL A 359 -20.15 16.93 -13.38
CA VAL A 359 -21.58 16.67 -13.15
C VAL A 359 -22.01 17.22 -11.79
N GLU A 360 -21.26 16.95 -10.73
CA GLU A 360 -21.50 17.47 -9.38
C GLU A 360 -21.52 19.00 -9.31
N SER A 361 -20.70 19.67 -10.13
CA SER A 361 -20.66 21.14 -10.16
C SER A 361 -21.83 21.78 -10.92
N GLY A 362 -22.77 20.99 -11.45
CA GLY A 362 -23.91 21.49 -12.23
C GLY A 362 -23.56 22.07 -13.60
N ALA A 363 -22.30 21.93 -14.05
CA ALA A 363 -21.82 22.54 -15.29
C ALA A 363 -22.53 22.00 -16.54
N THR A 364 -23.08 20.77 -16.48
CA THR A 364 -23.84 20.14 -17.57
C THR A 364 -24.98 21.03 -18.08
N LYS A 365 -25.74 21.68 -17.19
CA LYS A 365 -26.84 22.59 -17.56
C LYS A 365 -26.33 23.84 -18.28
N ILE A 366 -25.19 24.37 -17.83
CA ILE A 366 -24.55 25.53 -18.48
C ILE A 366 -24.06 25.14 -19.87
N ILE A 367 -23.45 23.95 -20.03
CA ILE A 367 -22.99 23.46 -21.34
C ILE A 367 -24.16 23.35 -22.33
N PHE A 368 -25.30 22.78 -21.94
CA PHE A 368 -26.49 22.76 -22.80
C PHE A 368 -27.02 24.17 -23.11
N THR A 369 -26.95 25.09 -22.15
CA THR A 369 -27.32 26.49 -22.36
C THR A 369 -26.41 27.18 -23.37
N LEU A 370 -25.10 26.93 -23.30
CA LEU A 370 -24.13 27.44 -24.28
C LEU A 370 -24.40 26.88 -25.68
N VAL A 371 -24.74 25.59 -25.80
CA VAL A 371 -25.12 24.97 -27.09
C VAL A 371 -26.35 25.64 -27.69
N ARG A 372 -27.37 25.96 -26.87
CA ARG A 372 -28.58 26.66 -27.34
C ARG A 372 -28.29 28.09 -27.82
N CYS A 373 -27.48 28.84 -27.07
CA CYS A 373 -27.19 30.25 -27.34
C CYS A 373 -26.17 30.46 -28.48
N CYS A 374 -25.35 29.47 -28.81
CA CYS A 374 -24.31 29.59 -29.84
C CYS A 374 -24.86 29.50 -31.27
N ASN A 375 -24.37 30.36 -32.16
CA ASN A 375 -24.79 30.41 -33.57
C ASN A 375 -23.76 29.75 -34.52
N ARG A 376 -23.89 29.98 -35.83
CA ARG A 376 -23.00 29.41 -36.87
C ARG A 376 -21.67 30.16 -37.07
N SER A 377 -21.33 31.14 -36.23
CA SER A 377 -20.01 31.80 -36.30
C SER A 377 -18.88 30.85 -35.92
N VAL A 378 -17.66 31.09 -36.41
CA VAL A 378 -16.50 30.21 -36.15
C VAL A 378 -16.22 30.02 -34.64
N PRO A 379 -16.21 31.08 -33.81
CA PRO A 379 -16.00 30.91 -32.37
C PRO A 379 -17.14 30.13 -31.69
N CYS A 380 -18.39 30.36 -32.09
CA CYS A 380 -19.55 29.60 -31.59
C CYS A 380 -19.49 28.12 -32.00
N MET A 381 -19.03 27.82 -33.22
CA MET A 381 -18.80 26.44 -33.65
C MET A 381 -17.74 25.75 -32.79
N ASP A 382 -16.67 26.45 -32.40
CA ASP A 382 -15.65 25.87 -31.52
C ASP A 382 -16.21 25.60 -30.12
N VAL A 383 -16.99 26.52 -29.55
CA VAL A 383 -17.71 26.31 -28.27
C VAL A 383 -18.63 25.10 -28.34
N ILE A 384 -19.46 24.99 -29.38
CA ILE A 384 -20.35 23.84 -29.59
C ILE A 384 -19.55 22.56 -29.75
N THR A 385 -18.45 22.59 -30.49
CA THR A 385 -17.61 21.40 -30.73
C THR A 385 -17.06 20.85 -29.41
N TYR A 386 -16.49 21.70 -28.56
CA TYR A 386 -16.01 21.27 -27.24
C TYR A 386 -17.16 20.85 -26.32
N SER A 387 -18.27 21.59 -26.33
CA SER A 387 -19.46 21.27 -25.53
C SER A 387 -20.03 19.89 -25.84
N ILE A 388 -20.27 19.59 -27.13
CA ILE A 388 -20.77 18.28 -27.57
C ILE A 388 -19.75 17.19 -27.28
N GLN A 389 -18.44 17.46 -27.44
CA GLN A 389 -17.42 16.49 -27.09
C GLN A 389 -17.40 16.17 -25.60
N ILE A 390 -17.55 17.17 -24.72
CA ILE A 390 -17.68 16.98 -23.27
C ILE A 390 -18.91 16.11 -22.96
N LEU A 391 -20.08 16.49 -23.48
CA LEU A 391 -21.33 15.73 -23.27
C LEU A 391 -21.22 14.29 -23.78
N LEU A 392 -20.51 14.08 -24.90
CA LEU A 392 -20.21 12.75 -25.43
C LEU A 392 -19.30 11.95 -24.50
N ASN A 393 -18.25 12.58 -23.94
CA ASN A 393 -17.35 11.94 -22.97
C ASN A 393 -18.12 11.51 -21.71
N LEU A 394 -18.98 12.38 -21.18
CA LEU A 394 -19.87 12.08 -20.05
C LEU A 394 -20.86 10.95 -20.38
N SER A 395 -21.41 10.93 -21.59
CA SER A 395 -22.39 9.92 -22.00
C SER A 395 -21.76 8.55 -22.29
N LYS A 396 -20.47 8.51 -22.65
CA LYS A 396 -19.70 7.26 -22.75
C LYS A 396 -19.45 6.62 -21.37
N TYR A 397 -19.57 7.38 -20.29
CA TYR A 397 -19.36 6.90 -18.93
C TYR A 397 -20.70 6.61 -18.23
N HIS A 398 -20.90 5.34 -17.88
CA HIS A 398 -22.18 4.82 -17.36
C HIS A 398 -22.73 5.56 -16.13
N LYS A 399 -21.88 6.13 -15.26
CA LYS A 399 -22.37 6.86 -14.07
C LYS A 399 -22.89 8.26 -14.38
N THR A 400 -22.44 8.88 -15.48
CA THR A 400 -22.74 10.28 -15.79
C THR A 400 -23.75 10.44 -16.93
N ILE A 401 -24.04 9.37 -17.68
CA ILE A 401 -24.97 9.39 -18.82
C ILE A 401 -26.39 9.81 -18.42
N GLU A 402 -26.86 9.39 -17.25
CA GLU A 402 -28.20 9.74 -16.75
C GLU A 402 -28.32 11.24 -16.52
N VAL A 403 -27.33 11.86 -15.90
CA VAL A 403 -27.37 13.31 -15.64
C VAL A 403 -27.33 14.13 -16.93
N VAL A 404 -26.68 13.62 -17.99
CA VAL A 404 -26.72 14.28 -19.31
C VAL A 404 -28.11 14.21 -19.94
N TYR A 405 -28.81 13.06 -19.80
CA TYR A 405 -30.18 12.89 -20.31
C TYR A 405 -31.19 13.73 -19.53
N SER A 406 -31.09 13.74 -18.19
CA SER A 406 -32.03 14.40 -17.28
C SER A 406 -31.97 15.95 -17.32
N VAL A 407 -31.06 16.54 -18.11
CA VAL A 407 -31.10 17.99 -18.35
C VAL A 407 -32.35 18.32 -19.18
N GLU A 408 -33.09 19.32 -18.71
CA GLU A 408 -34.29 19.83 -19.37
C GLU A 408 -34.05 20.15 -20.86
N ASN A 409 -34.92 19.62 -21.72
CA ASN A 409 -34.87 19.79 -23.18
C ASN A 409 -33.53 19.35 -23.82
N SER A 410 -32.81 18.40 -23.21
CA SER A 410 -31.54 17.87 -23.72
C SER A 410 -31.70 17.29 -25.14
N VAL A 411 -32.72 16.46 -25.36
CA VAL A 411 -33.02 15.83 -26.65
C VAL A 411 -33.43 16.85 -27.70
N GLU A 412 -34.31 17.79 -27.36
CA GLU A 412 -34.74 18.86 -28.27
C GLU A 412 -33.57 19.75 -28.71
N THR A 413 -32.71 20.12 -27.75
CA THR A 413 -31.49 20.88 -28.03
C THR A 413 -30.58 20.17 -29.02
N LEU A 414 -30.42 18.84 -28.89
CA LEU A 414 -29.62 18.05 -29.83
C LEU A 414 -30.29 17.96 -31.21
N LEU A 415 -31.61 17.79 -31.28
CA LEU A 415 -32.35 17.79 -32.54
C LEU A 415 -32.27 19.16 -33.25
N ASP A 416 -32.33 20.26 -32.51
CA ASP A 416 -32.13 21.61 -33.03
C ASP A 416 -30.73 21.78 -33.59
N LEU A 417 -29.73 21.23 -32.89
CA LEU A 417 -28.35 21.25 -33.33
C LEU A 417 -28.15 20.45 -34.62
N LEU A 418 -28.77 19.27 -34.73
CA LEU A 418 -28.75 18.47 -35.96
C LEU A 418 -29.40 19.22 -37.13
N GLN A 419 -30.55 19.85 -36.91
CA GLN A 419 -31.21 20.69 -37.90
C GLN A 419 -30.30 21.85 -38.34
N ARG A 420 -29.60 22.48 -37.38
CA ARG A 420 -28.73 23.65 -37.60
C ARG A 420 -27.42 23.30 -38.32
N TYR A 421 -26.86 22.11 -38.13
CA TYR A 421 -25.54 21.73 -38.69
C TYR A 421 -25.57 20.66 -39.79
N ARG A 422 -26.76 20.27 -40.27
CA ARG A 422 -26.92 19.34 -41.41
C ARG A 422 -26.27 19.82 -42.73
N GLU A 423 -26.03 21.12 -42.90
CA GLU A 423 -25.63 21.77 -44.17
C GLU A 423 -24.24 22.44 -44.11
N LYS A 424 -23.22 21.82 -44.72
CA LYS A 424 -22.23 22.35 -45.70
C LYS A 424 -21.11 21.32 -45.88
N ALA A 425 -20.75 20.98 -47.12
CA ALA A 425 -19.53 20.22 -47.48
C ALA A 425 -18.90 21.00 -48.62
N GLY A 426 -17.73 21.63 -48.40
CA GLY A 426 -17.08 22.44 -49.44
C GLY A 426 -16.02 23.45 -49.00
N ASP A 427 -15.96 23.84 -47.72
CA ASP A 427 -14.93 24.75 -47.17
C ASP A 427 -14.29 24.16 -45.91
N LYS A 428 -13.15 24.67 -45.44
CA LYS A 428 -12.55 24.27 -44.14
C LYS A 428 -13.52 24.41 -42.95
N VAL A 429 -14.54 25.26 -43.08
CA VAL A 429 -15.64 25.44 -42.11
C VAL A 429 -16.65 24.27 -42.15
N ALA A 430 -16.77 23.59 -43.30
CA ALA A 430 -17.64 22.46 -43.50
C ALA A 430 -17.19 21.20 -42.74
N GLU A 431 -15.88 20.97 -42.59
CA GLU A 431 -15.38 19.84 -41.79
C GLU A 431 -15.75 19.98 -40.30
N LYS A 432 -15.69 21.21 -39.77
CA LYS A 432 -16.11 21.50 -38.39
C LYS A 432 -17.62 21.28 -38.20
N GLY A 433 -18.45 21.78 -39.11
CA GLY A 433 -19.91 21.57 -39.08
C GLY A 433 -20.33 20.11 -39.20
N GLY A 434 -19.70 19.35 -40.11
CA GLY A 434 -19.92 17.90 -40.25
C GLY A 434 -19.49 17.10 -39.02
N SER A 435 -18.42 17.53 -38.34
CA SER A 435 -18.00 16.95 -37.06
C SER A 435 -19.00 17.21 -35.95
N ILE A 436 -19.57 18.42 -35.86
CA ILE A 436 -20.63 18.74 -34.88
C ILE A 436 -21.86 17.86 -35.14
N PHE A 437 -22.32 17.77 -36.39
CA PHE A 437 -23.49 16.97 -36.76
C PHE A 437 -23.30 15.49 -36.40
N THR A 438 -22.19 14.89 -36.82
CA THR A 438 -21.91 13.48 -36.53
C THR A 438 -21.84 13.24 -35.01
N LYS A 439 -21.09 14.05 -34.26
CA LYS A 439 -20.98 13.92 -32.80
C LYS A 439 -22.31 14.13 -32.06
N ALA A 440 -23.17 15.03 -32.56
CA ALA A 440 -24.52 15.21 -32.01
C ALA A 440 -25.41 13.99 -32.28
N CYS A 441 -25.36 13.40 -33.48
CA CYS A 441 -26.04 12.13 -33.77
C CYS A 441 -25.54 11.01 -32.84
N PHE A 442 -24.22 10.97 -32.60
CA PHE A 442 -23.62 10.02 -31.67
C PHE A 442 -24.11 10.17 -30.25
N LEU A 443 -24.07 11.39 -29.75
CA LEU A 443 -24.54 11.72 -28.41
C LEU A 443 -26.01 11.32 -28.26
N LEU A 444 -26.85 11.66 -29.23
CA LEU A 444 -28.25 11.30 -29.23
C LEU A 444 -28.45 9.77 -29.23
N ALA A 445 -27.75 9.03 -30.09
CA ALA A 445 -27.82 7.58 -30.13
C ALA A 445 -27.32 6.91 -28.83
N LEU A 446 -26.34 7.50 -28.13
CA LEU A 446 -25.87 7.03 -26.82
C LEU A 446 -26.92 7.25 -25.73
N LEU A 447 -27.51 8.45 -25.67
CA LEU A 447 -28.52 8.78 -24.67
C LEU A 447 -29.76 7.89 -24.82
N LEU A 448 -30.09 7.48 -26.05
CA LEU A 448 -31.27 6.68 -26.41
C LEU A 448 -30.99 5.17 -26.55
N GLN A 449 -29.93 4.65 -25.93
CA GLN A 449 -29.72 3.18 -25.90
C GLN A 449 -30.67 2.45 -24.97
N ASP A 450 -31.14 3.15 -23.94
CA ASP A 450 -32.09 2.60 -22.99
C ASP A 450 -33.50 2.60 -23.61
N LYS A 451 -34.14 1.43 -23.61
CA LYS A 451 -35.50 1.24 -24.14
C LYS A 451 -36.51 2.17 -23.47
N HIS A 452 -36.35 2.48 -22.19
CA HIS A 452 -37.27 3.37 -21.48
C HIS A 452 -37.21 4.81 -22.02
N ARG A 453 -36.00 5.32 -22.26
CA ARG A 453 -35.76 6.66 -22.81
C ARG A 453 -36.26 6.78 -24.25
N VAL A 454 -36.14 5.71 -25.04
CA VAL A 454 -36.72 5.66 -26.40
C VAL A 454 -38.23 5.87 -26.34
N VAL A 455 -38.94 5.20 -25.44
CA VAL A 455 -40.39 5.33 -25.29
C VAL A 455 -40.78 6.75 -24.86
N GLU A 456 -40.05 7.37 -23.94
CA GLU A 456 -40.29 8.77 -23.53
C GLU A 456 -40.10 9.75 -24.69
N VAL A 457 -39.00 9.61 -25.43
CA VAL A 457 -38.70 10.49 -26.57
C VAL A 457 -39.69 10.32 -27.72
N MET A 458 -40.25 9.11 -27.90
CA MET A 458 -41.30 8.87 -28.89
C MET A 458 -42.64 9.54 -28.57
N LYS A 459 -42.87 9.91 -27.29
CA LYS A 459 -44.06 10.67 -26.89
C LYS A 459 -43.91 12.17 -27.16
N LEU A 460 -42.69 12.65 -27.42
CA LEU A 460 -42.46 14.06 -27.72
C LEU A 460 -43.00 14.41 -29.11
N PRO A 461 -43.75 15.52 -29.25
CA PRO A 461 -44.37 15.88 -30.51
C PRO A 461 -43.31 16.18 -31.58
N LYS A 462 -43.55 15.74 -32.82
CA LYS A 462 -42.75 16.04 -34.02
C LYS A 462 -41.32 15.47 -34.03
N VAL A 463 -40.87 14.70 -33.03
CA VAL A 463 -39.50 14.13 -33.03
C VAL A 463 -39.28 13.19 -34.23
N LEU A 464 -40.23 12.30 -34.50
CA LEU A 464 -40.19 11.37 -35.64
C LEU A 464 -40.10 12.10 -36.98
N ASP A 465 -40.93 13.14 -37.17
CA ASP A 465 -40.96 13.93 -38.39
C ASP A 465 -39.64 14.68 -38.59
N ARG A 466 -39.08 15.25 -37.52
CA ARG A 466 -37.79 15.95 -37.55
C ARG A 466 -36.65 15.01 -37.93
N ILE A 467 -36.55 13.83 -37.31
CA ILE A 467 -35.49 12.86 -37.60
C ILE A 467 -35.63 12.32 -39.03
N SER A 468 -36.84 11.99 -39.45
CA SER A 468 -37.12 11.52 -40.82
C SER A 468 -36.79 12.60 -41.85
N SER A 469 -37.14 13.86 -41.58
CA SER A 469 -36.77 15.00 -42.43
C SER A 469 -35.25 15.17 -42.51
N ILE A 470 -34.53 15.11 -41.39
CA ILE A 470 -33.07 15.23 -41.37
C ILE A 470 -32.45 14.08 -42.16
N TYR A 471 -32.90 12.83 -41.96
CA TYR A 471 -32.42 11.67 -42.69
C TYR A 471 -32.59 11.81 -44.20
N ARG A 472 -33.82 12.11 -44.67
CA ARG A 472 -34.11 12.26 -46.11
C ARG A 472 -33.23 13.33 -46.74
N LEU A 473 -33.03 14.47 -46.07
CA LEU A 473 -32.17 15.55 -46.55
C LEU A 473 -30.69 15.14 -46.61
N THR A 474 -30.18 14.48 -45.56
CA THR A 474 -28.80 13.97 -45.52
C THR A 474 -28.57 12.89 -46.59
N ALA A 475 -29.52 11.97 -46.80
CA ALA A 475 -29.45 10.92 -47.80
C ALA A 475 -29.45 11.49 -49.24
N ARG A 476 -30.35 12.43 -49.54
CA ARG A 476 -30.36 13.15 -50.83
C ARG A 476 -29.02 13.81 -51.11
N LYS A 477 -28.44 14.48 -50.12
CA LYS A 477 -27.15 15.15 -50.28
C LYS A 477 -25.98 14.17 -50.46
N HIS A 478 -25.95 13.08 -49.68
CA HIS A 478 -24.92 12.05 -49.84
C HIS A 478 -24.97 11.46 -51.26
N LYS A 479 -26.17 11.25 -51.81
CA LYS A 479 -26.35 10.85 -53.21
C LYS A 479 -25.77 11.88 -54.18
N MET A 480 -26.07 13.18 -54.00
CA MET A 480 -25.50 14.25 -54.84
C MET A 480 -23.96 14.36 -54.74
N ASP A 481 -23.38 14.21 -53.54
CA ASP A 481 -21.93 14.26 -53.33
C ASP A 481 -21.23 13.01 -53.93
N ALA A 482 -21.87 11.83 -53.83
CA ALA A 482 -21.43 10.61 -54.52
C ALA A 482 -21.45 10.79 -56.05
N GLU A 483 -22.51 11.38 -56.60
CA GLU A 483 -22.59 11.72 -58.02
C GLU A 483 -21.51 12.74 -58.41
N ARG A 484 -21.30 13.80 -57.61
CA ARG A 484 -20.26 14.82 -57.86
C ARG A 484 -18.84 14.26 -57.81
N THR A 485 -18.57 13.32 -56.89
CA THR A 485 -17.27 12.64 -56.78
C THR A 485 -17.04 11.69 -57.94
N VAL A 486 -18.06 10.93 -58.37
CA VAL A 486 -18.00 10.11 -59.58
C VAL A 486 -17.75 10.98 -60.81
N THR A 487 -18.40 12.15 -60.94
CA THR A 487 -18.18 13.08 -62.04
C THR A 487 -16.77 13.68 -62.01
N LYS A 488 -16.26 14.09 -60.85
CA LYS A 488 -14.86 14.53 -60.68
C LYS A 488 -13.86 13.41 -61.00
N GLN A 489 -14.15 12.17 -60.59
CA GLN A 489 -13.31 11.01 -60.90
C GLN A 489 -13.33 10.69 -62.38
N LYS A 490 -14.47 10.82 -63.06
CA LYS A 490 -14.57 10.67 -64.53
C LYS A 490 -13.80 11.77 -65.28
N MET A 491 -13.87 13.03 -64.80
CA MET A 491 -13.05 14.13 -65.34
C MET A 491 -11.55 13.87 -65.15
N ASN A 492 -11.13 13.41 -63.97
CA ASN A 492 -9.72 13.14 -63.66
C ASN A 492 -9.19 11.84 -64.31
N ALA A 493 -10.05 10.84 -64.54
CA ALA A 493 -9.71 9.61 -65.24
C ALA A 493 -9.48 9.81 -66.74
N SER A 494 -9.97 10.91 -67.32
CA SER A 494 -9.65 11.29 -68.71
C SER A 494 -8.21 11.78 -68.89
N ILE A 495 -7.51 12.12 -67.80
CA ILE A 495 -6.14 12.68 -67.84
C ILE A 495 -5.09 11.68 -67.35
N ASN A 496 -5.43 10.69 -66.52
CA ASN A 496 -4.49 9.68 -66.06
C ASN A 496 -5.15 8.30 -66.02
N GLY A 497 -4.76 7.44 -66.96
CA GLY A 497 -5.16 6.03 -66.94
C GLY A 497 -4.55 5.31 -65.74
N SER A 498 -5.39 4.91 -64.77
CA SER A 498 -5.24 3.61 -64.09
C SER A 498 -6.40 3.26 -63.13
N PHE A 499 -6.89 2.04 -63.35
CA PHE A 499 -7.39 1.01 -62.43
C PHE A 499 -8.28 1.36 -61.21
N PHE A 500 -9.52 0.88 -61.31
CA PHE A 500 -10.43 0.61 -60.20
C PHE A 500 -9.86 -0.44 -59.24
N ILE A 501 -9.80 -0.10 -57.95
CA ILE A 501 -9.61 -1.07 -56.87
C ILE A 501 -10.99 -1.42 -56.30
N GLN A 502 -11.38 -2.69 -56.44
CA GLN A 502 -12.58 -3.24 -55.83
C GLN A 502 -12.38 -3.35 -54.30
N ALA A 503 -13.33 -2.83 -53.52
CA ALA A 503 -13.30 -2.93 -52.07
C ALA A 503 -13.63 -4.37 -51.61
N THR A 504 -12.63 -5.06 -51.09
CA THR A 504 -12.78 -6.38 -50.46
C THR A 504 -13.81 -6.34 -49.31
N PRO A 505 -14.82 -7.24 -49.25
CA PRO A 505 -15.78 -7.29 -48.16
C PRO A 505 -15.08 -7.68 -46.87
N ARG A 506 -15.07 -6.79 -45.88
CA ARG A 506 -14.57 -7.12 -44.52
C ARG A 506 -15.70 -7.77 -43.73
N LYS A 507 -15.44 -9.00 -43.26
CA LYS A 507 -16.28 -9.75 -42.32
C LYS A 507 -16.78 -8.85 -41.17
N SER A 508 -18.09 -8.91 -40.91
CA SER A 508 -18.77 -8.25 -39.80
C SER A 508 -18.09 -8.63 -38.48
N ARG A 509 -17.48 -7.63 -37.84
CA ARG A 509 -17.01 -7.75 -36.46
C ARG A 509 -18.21 -7.65 -35.51
N PRO A 510 -18.13 -8.25 -34.30
CA PRO A 510 -19.18 -8.16 -33.29
C PRO A 510 -19.61 -6.71 -33.05
N GLY A 511 -20.88 -6.54 -32.65
CA GLY A 511 -21.47 -5.25 -32.30
C GLY A 511 -20.55 -4.42 -31.39
N PRO A 512 -20.17 -3.20 -31.81
CA PRO A 512 -19.23 -2.37 -31.07
C PRO A 512 -19.78 -2.02 -29.67
N LYS A 513 -18.95 -2.16 -28.63
CA LYS A 513 -19.28 -1.66 -27.29
C LYS A 513 -18.73 -0.25 -27.13
N PHE A 514 -19.59 0.67 -26.71
CA PHE A 514 -19.20 2.05 -26.42
C PHE A 514 -18.38 2.07 -25.13
N ALA A 515 -17.20 2.68 -25.18
CA ALA A 515 -16.32 2.77 -24.03
C ALA A 515 -15.61 4.12 -24.00
N PRO A 516 -15.40 4.71 -22.82
CA PRO A 516 -14.59 5.92 -22.66
C PRO A 516 -13.16 5.76 -23.17
N ASP A 517 -12.49 6.87 -23.45
CA ASP A 517 -11.15 6.89 -24.04
C ASP A 517 -10.09 6.28 -23.10
N TRP A 518 -10.25 6.42 -21.78
CA TRP A 518 -9.37 5.79 -20.77
C TRP A 518 -9.42 4.26 -20.74
N VAL A 519 -10.44 3.62 -21.32
CA VAL A 519 -10.55 2.15 -21.36
C VAL A 519 -9.77 1.59 -22.54
N LEU A 520 -8.52 1.16 -22.40
CA LEU A 520 -7.66 0.77 -23.54
C LEU A 520 -8.01 -0.61 -24.15
N ARG A 521 -9.14 -0.75 -24.86
CA ARG A 521 -9.52 -1.97 -25.61
C ARG A 521 -9.47 -1.79 -27.13
N LYS A 522 -9.23 -2.89 -27.87
CA LYS A 522 -9.09 -2.92 -29.34
C LYS A 522 -10.43 -2.97 -30.10
N ASP A 523 -11.53 -3.22 -29.40
CA ASP A 523 -12.90 -3.38 -29.91
C ASP A 523 -13.71 -2.08 -29.88
N LYS A 524 -13.08 -0.92 -29.59
CA LYS A 524 -13.77 0.37 -29.58
C LYS A 524 -14.33 0.73 -30.95
N LEU A 525 -15.58 1.19 -30.96
CA LEU A 525 -16.13 1.93 -32.09
C LEU A 525 -15.30 3.21 -32.28
N LYS A 526 -14.76 3.40 -33.48
CA LYS A 526 -14.20 4.70 -33.87
C LYS A 526 -15.37 5.64 -34.16
N ASP A 527 -15.23 6.92 -33.81
CA ASP A 527 -16.22 7.95 -34.16
C ASP A 527 -16.55 7.84 -35.67
N ILE A 528 -17.84 7.70 -36.00
CA ILE A 528 -18.33 7.62 -37.39
C ILE A 528 -18.19 9.02 -37.98
N VAL A 529 -17.32 9.13 -38.97
CA VAL A 529 -17.07 10.40 -39.66
C VAL A 529 -18.12 10.68 -40.73
N ASP A 530 -18.88 9.65 -41.14
CA ASP A 530 -19.92 9.76 -42.17
C ASP A 530 -21.27 10.26 -41.60
N PRO A 531 -21.75 11.45 -42.02
CA PRO A 531 -23.04 11.99 -41.58
C PRO A 531 -24.23 11.09 -41.84
N LEU A 532 -24.28 10.39 -42.99
CA LEU A 532 -25.41 9.53 -43.35
C LEU A 532 -25.49 8.33 -42.40
N ARG A 533 -24.36 7.66 -42.20
CA ARG A 533 -24.27 6.56 -41.25
C ARG A 533 -24.53 6.99 -39.80
N ALA A 534 -24.17 8.21 -39.43
CA ALA A 534 -24.43 8.75 -38.10
C ALA A 534 -25.94 8.96 -37.85
N ILE A 535 -26.69 9.50 -38.81
CA ILE A 535 -28.15 9.67 -38.67
C ILE A 535 -28.91 8.33 -38.79
N GLN A 536 -28.42 7.39 -39.62
CA GLN A 536 -28.96 6.02 -39.65
C GLN A 536 -28.82 5.32 -38.31
N MET A 537 -27.70 5.53 -37.61
CA MET A 537 -27.52 4.97 -36.27
C MET A 537 -28.58 5.50 -35.29
N VAL A 538 -28.90 6.79 -35.32
CA VAL A 538 -29.96 7.39 -34.49
C VAL A 538 -31.32 6.78 -34.82
N ALA A 539 -31.65 6.64 -36.10
CA ALA A 539 -32.90 6.04 -36.52
C ALA A 539 -33.01 4.56 -36.14
N ASN A 540 -31.94 3.80 -36.28
CA ASN A 540 -31.86 2.41 -35.85
C ASN A 540 -32.03 2.27 -34.33
N THR A 541 -31.42 3.15 -33.53
CA THR A 541 -31.63 3.15 -32.06
C THR A 541 -33.09 3.44 -31.68
N LEU A 542 -33.78 4.24 -32.49
CA LEU A 542 -35.18 4.58 -32.31
C LEU A 542 -36.15 3.59 -32.97
N SER A 543 -35.64 2.55 -33.64
CA SER A 543 -36.43 1.59 -34.43
C SER A 543 -37.34 2.26 -35.48
N ILE A 544 -36.91 3.39 -36.04
CA ILE A 544 -37.63 4.09 -37.10
C ILE A 544 -37.36 3.37 -38.42
N VAL A 545 -38.41 2.97 -39.12
CA VAL A 545 -38.32 2.47 -40.49
C VAL A 545 -38.06 3.68 -41.40
N LEU A 546 -36.83 3.79 -41.93
CA LEU A 546 -36.33 4.96 -42.69
C LEU A 546 -36.58 4.88 -44.20
#